data_AF-A0A7V3M452-F1
#
_entry.id   AF-A0A7V3M452-F1
#
_cell.length_a   1.000
_cell.length_b   1.000
_cell.length_c   1.000
_cell.angle_alpha   90.00
_cell.angle_beta   90.00
_cell.angle_gamma   90.00
#
_symmetry.space_group_name_H-M   'P 1'
#
loop_
_entity.id
_entity.type
_entity.pdbx_description
1 polymer ?
#
loop_
_entity_poly.entity_id
_entity_poly.type
_entity_poly.pdbx_seq_one_letter_code
_entity_poly.pdbx_strand_id
1 'polypeptide(L)'
;MVVEKIRTNVYLDAELKEKAKEIYKQYGLSLSEAVNMFLAQSVFNRGLPFELKLPNEETLQAMRDVETGENYEDITLDALSK
;
A
#
# COMPACT_ATOMS: atom_id res chain seq x y z
N MET A 1 16.23 9.95 -23.18
CA MET A 1 15.45 8.75 -23.56
C MET A 1 14.03 9.23 -23.78
N VAL A 2 13.49 9.14 -25.00
CA VAL A 2 12.09 9.55 -25.25
C VAL A 2 11.22 8.38 -24.79
N VAL A 3 10.38 8.62 -23.79
CA VAL A 3 9.42 7.61 -23.33
C VAL A 3 8.22 7.67 -24.28
N GLU A 4 8.03 6.63 -25.09
CA GLU A 4 6.87 6.50 -25.95
C GLU A 4 5.62 6.32 -25.08
N LYS A 5 4.64 7.22 -25.22
CA LYS A 5 3.38 7.16 -24.48
C LYS A 5 2.32 6.48 -25.33
N ILE A 6 1.77 5.38 -24.83
CA ILE A 6 0.67 4.64 -25.47
C ILE A 6 -0.62 4.89 -24.70
N ARG A 7 -1.74 5.04 -25.40
CA ARG A 7 -3.07 5.14 -24.78
C ARG A 7 -3.59 3.74 -24.44
N THR A 8 -3.90 3.54 -23.16
CA THR A 8 -4.49 2.29 -22.65
C THR A 8 -5.83 2.59 -21.98
N ASN A 9 -6.83 1.74 -22.21
CA ASN A 9 -8.13 1.80 -21.53
C ASN A 9 -8.15 0.78 -20.38
N VAL A 10 -8.59 1.21 -19.20
CA VAL A 10 -8.66 0.37 -18.00
C VAL A 10 -10.05 0.57 -17.36
N TYR A 11 -10.68 -0.53 -16.97
CA TYR A 11 -11.91 -0.49 -16.20
C TYR A 11 -11.57 -0.23 -14.73
N LEU A 12 -12.16 0.83 -14.17
CA LEU A 12 -11.95 1.24 -12.79
C LEU A 12 -13.31 1.48 -12.16
N ASP A 13 -13.41 1.20 -10.85
CA ASP A 13 -14.54 1.68 -10.08
C ASP A 13 -14.57 3.23 -10.08
N ALA A 14 -15.76 3.80 -10.26
CA ALA A 14 -15.92 5.24 -10.46
C ALA A 14 -15.61 6.03 -9.18
N GLU A 15 -16.07 5.53 -8.03
CA GLU A 15 -15.85 6.18 -6.74
C GLU A 15 -14.37 6.10 -6.34
N LEU A 16 -13.78 4.91 -6.49
CA LEU A 16 -12.36 4.67 -6.22
C LEU A 16 -11.46 5.57 -7.09
N LYS A 17 -11.81 5.73 -8.38
CA LYS A 17 -11.08 6.60 -9.29
C LYS A 17 -11.07 8.06 -8.82
N GLU A 18 -12.21 8.60 -8.38
CA GLU A 18 -12.27 9.99 -7.93
C GLU A 18 -11.53 10.17 -6.60
N LYS A 19 -11.69 9.26 -5.64
CA LYS A 19 -10.92 9.28 -4.38
C LYS A 19 -9.40 9.23 -4.64
N ALA A 20 -8.95 8.35 -5.53
CA ALA A 20 -7.54 8.24 -5.87
C ALA A 20 -7.01 9.52 -6.54
N LYS A 21 -7.79 10.17 -7.41
CA LYS A 21 -7.39 11.43 -8.06
C LYS A 21 -7.23 12.56 -7.05
N GLU A 22 -8.09 12.64 -6.03
CA GLU A 22 -7.95 13.64 -4.97
C GLU A 22 -6.67 13.44 -4.16
N ILE A 23 -6.36 12.19 -3.79
CA ILE A 23 -5.14 11.84 -3.06
C ILE A 23 -3.90 12.17 -3.91
N TYR A 24 -3.84 11.70 -5.15
CA TYR A 24 -2.67 11.93 -6.01
C TYR A 24 -2.47 13.40 -6.35
N LYS A 25 -3.54 14.19 -6.45
CA LYS A 25 -3.45 15.64 -6.63
C LYS A 25 -2.73 16.32 -5.47
N GLN A 26 -2.91 15.85 -4.23
CA GLN A 26 -2.17 16.37 -3.07
C GLN A 26 -0.67 16.10 -3.18
N TYR A 27 -0.28 15.02 -3.88
CA TYR A 27 1.12 14.67 -4.15
C TYR A 27 1.65 15.29 -5.46
N GLY A 28 0.85 16.07 -6.18
CA GLY A 28 1.22 16.61 -7.48
C GLY A 28 1.31 15.57 -8.60
N LEU A 29 0.65 14.42 -8.43
CA LEU A 29 0.66 13.30 -9.37
C LEU A 29 -0.67 13.21 -10.13
N SER A 30 -0.59 12.90 -11.42
CA SER A 30 -1.72 12.46 -12.21
C SER A 30 -2.02 10.97 -11.99
N LEU A 31 -3.26 10.56 -12.29
CA LEU A 31 -3.65 9.15 -12.25
C LEU A 31 -2.77 8.29 -13.18
N SER A 32 -2.40 8.81 -14.36
CA SER A 32 -1.54 8.10 -15.30
C SER A 32 -0.12 7.90 -14.76
N GLU A 33 0.44 8.89 -14.06
CA GLU A 33 1.75 8.75 -13.40
C GLU A 33 1.69 7.70 -12.29
N ALA A 34 0.65 7.73 -11.45
CA ALA A 34 0.46 6.73 -10.42
C ALA A 34 0.33 5.30 -10.99
N VAL A 35 -0.41 5.13 -12.09
CA VAL A 35 -0.52 3.83 -12.79
C VAL A 35 0.83 3.39 -13.35
N ASN A 36 1.61 4.30 -13.94
CA ASN A 36 2.95 3.96 -14.42
C ASN A 36 3.88 3.55 -13.26
N MET A 37 3.80 4.22 -12.11
CA MET A 37 4.55 3.83 -10.91
C MET A 37 4.15 2.45 -10.40
N PHE A 38 2.84 2.16 -10.37
CA PHE A 38 2.31 0.84 -10.01
C PHE A 38 2.90 -0.27 -10.89
N LEU A 39 2.91 -0.05 -12.22
CA LEU A 39 3.49 -1.01 -13.17
C LEU A 39 5.01 -1.12 -13.01
N ALA A 40 5.71 0.00 -12.85
CA ALA A 40 7.16 0.00 -12.64
C ALA A 40 7.56 -0.79 -11.40
N GLN A 41 6.83 -0.60 -10.29
CA GLN A 41 7.07 -1.32 -9.04
C GLN A 41 6.76 -2.82 -9.18
N SER A 42 5.73 -3.17 -9.95
CA SER A 42 5.40 -4.58 -10.24
C SER A 42 6.53 -5.26 -11.04
N VAL A 43 7.09 -4.56 -12.03
CA VAL A 43 8.24 -5.05 -12.81
C VAL A 43 9.48 -5.19 -11.93
N PHE A 44 9.77 -4.18 -11.10
CA PHE A 44 10.94 -4.16 -10.22
C PHE A 44 10.91 -5.33 -9.22
N ASN A 45 9.76 -5.57 -8.59
CA ASN A 45 9.59 -6.64 -7.61
C ASN A 45 9.33 -8.02 -8.23
N ARG A 46 9.17 -8.11 -9.56
CA ARG A 46 8.71 -9.32 -10.26
C ARG A 46 7.46 -9.93 -9.62
N GLY A 47 6.52 -9.06 -9.25
CA GLY A 47 5.36 -9.41 -8.44
C GLY A 47 4.37 -8.26 -8.33
N LEU A 48 3.52 -8.29 -7.30
CA LEU A 48 2.63 -7.17 -7.02
C LEU A 48 3.42 -5.96 -6.49
N PRO A 49 2.91 -4.74 -6.69
CA PRO A 49 3.61 -3.52 -6.29
C PRO A 49 3.51 -3.23 -4.78
N PHE A 50 2.86 -4.13 -4.06
CA PHE A 50 2.76 -4.17 -2.61
C PHE A 50 2.93 -5.62 -2.15
N GLU A 51 3.39 -5.78 -0.91
CA GLU A 51 3.48 -7.10 -0.29
C GLU A 51 2.08 -7.65 -0.04
N LEU A 52 1.82 -8.87 -0.53
CA LEU A 52 0.65 -9.63 -0.11
C LEU A 52 0.89 -10.18 1.29
N LYS A 53 0.55 -9.38 2.30
CA LYS A 53 0.51 -9.86 3.69
C LYS A 53 -0.82 -10.56 3.90
N LEU A 54 -0.87 -11.86 3.66
CA LEU A 54 -1.82 -12.69 4.41
C LEU A 54 -1.24 -12.79 5.82
N PRO A 55 -1.89 -12.22 6.85
CA PRO A 55 -1.42 -12.40 8.21
C PRO A 55 -1.44 -13.91 8.48
N ASN A 56 -0.29 -14.47 8.86
CA ASN A 56 -0.23 -15.85 9.29
C ASN A 56 -0.99 -16.02 10.62
N GLU A 57 -1.26 -17.26 11.03
CA GLU A 57 -2.04 -17.53 12.25
C GLU A 57 -1.46 -16.83 13.49
N GLU A 58 -0.12 -16.74 13.58
CA GLU A 58 0.58 -16.03 14.64
C GLU A 58 0.32 -14.51 14.61
N THR A 59 0.38 -13.88 13.44
CA THR A 59 0.06 -12.45 13.27
C THR A 59 -1.40 -12.18 13.59
N LEU A 60 -2.32 -13.06 13.17
CA LEU A 60 -3.74 -12.96 13.51
C LEU A 60 -3.97 -13.10 15.02
N GLN A 61 -3.24 -14.01 15.69
CA GLN A 61 -3.34 -14.18 17.13
C GLN A 61 -2.80 -12.95 17.87
N ALA A 62 -1.65 -12.43 17.46
CA ALA A 62 -1.08 -11.22 18.05
C ALA A 62 -2.02 -10.00 17.91
N MET A 63 -2.71 -9.86 16.77
CA MET A 63 -3.74 -8.83 16.60
C MET A 63 -4.91 -9.02 17.57
N ARG A 64 -5.41 -10.26 17.71
CA ARG A 64 -6.50 -10.58 18.66
C ARG A 64 -6.11 -10.32 20.11
N ASP A 65 -4.92 -10.73 20.50
CA ASP A 65 -4.38 -10.59 21.84
C ASP A 65 -4.37 -9.10 22.27
N VAL A 66 -3.93 -8.21 21.36
CA VAL A 66 -4.00 -6.75 21.57
C VAL A 66 -5.45 -6.25 21.67
N GLU A 67 -6.36 -6.74 20.83
CA GLU A 67 -7.78 -6.36 20.87
C GLU A 67 -8.49 -6.85 22.15
N THR A 68 -8.13 -8.02 22.69
CA THR A 68 -8.76 -8.62 23.86
C THR A 68 -8.13 -8.21 25.19
N GLY A 69 -6.99 -7.52 25.18
CA GLY A 69 -6.31 -7.14 26.43
C GLY A 69 -5.39 -8.23 26.97
N GLU A 70 -5.00 -9.21 26.15
CA GLU A 70 -4.27 -10.41 26.57
C GLU A 70 -2.89 -10.47 25.92
N ASN A 71 -1.90 -11.09 26.57
CA ASN A 71 -0.56 -11.37 26.01
C ASN A 71 0.18 -10.18 25.34
N TYR A 72 0.03 -8.95 25.85
CA TYR A 72 0.90 -7.82 25.50
C TYR A 72 1.32 -7.03 26.74
N GLU A 73 2.40 -6.26 26.62
CA GLU A 73 2.85 -5.32 27.64
C GLU A 73 2.94 -3.92 27.02
N ASP A 74 2.33 -2.93 27.69
CA ASP A 74 2.54 -1.52 27.37
C ASP A 74 3.92 -1.09 27.86
N ILE A 75 4.79 -0.74 26.92
CA ILE A 75 6.11 -0.20 27.23
C ILE A 75 6.28 1.21 26.65
N THR A 76 7.06 2.04 27.35
CA THR A 76 7.41 3.38 26.87
C THR A 76 8.51 3.30 25.82
N LEU A 77 8.57 4.28 24.91
CA LEU A 77 9.59 4.35 23.86
C LEU A 77 11.03 4.34 24.41
N ASP A 78 11.25 4.93 25.59
CA ASP A 78 12.55 4.96 26.28
C ASP A 78 13.01 3.54 26.70
N ALA A 79 12.08 2.65 27.00
CA ALA A 79 12.37 1.25 27.35
C ALA A 79 12.67 0.37 26.12
N LEU A 80 12.38 0.85 24.90
CA LEU A 80 12.57 0.13 23.64
C LEU A 80 14.00 0.28 23.06
N SER A 81 14.80 1.24 23.56
CA SER A 81 16.21 1.38 23.18
C SER A 81 17.12 0.70 24.20
N LYS A 82 17.42 -0.58 23.98
CA LYS A 82 18.63 -1.23 24.49
C LYS A 82 19.54 -1.59 23.34
#